data_AF-A0A9D1A195-F1
#
_entry.id   AF-A0A9D1A195-F1
#
_cell.length_a   1.000
_cell.length_b   1.000
_cell.length_c   1.000
_cell.angle_alpha   90.00
_cell.angle_beta   90.00
_cell.angle_gamma   90.00
#
_symmetry.space_group_name_H-M   'P 1'
#
loop_
_entity.id
_entity.type
_entity.pdbx_description
1 polymer ?
#
loop_
_entity_poly.entity_id
_entity_poly.type
_entity_poly.pdbx_seq_one_letter_code
_entity_poly.pdbx_strand_id
1 'polypeptide(L)'
;MSNTSCTSPVGDILPIAAHPELVESAAAWFSDKWTVPVEEYRTSMLTCCDHPEAAVPQWYVVVDVGRIVAGAGVIDNDFHERHDLAPNVCAVFVEPAFRKQGIARRLLDFVCRDMADRDIERLYLLTDHDRFYERLGWRFREMVRDNDGLLGRMYEKELCTADAFGDGSLNAPADAASSASADVPATGPDDAIDRKLADNRDNWDDRAAVHAESEFYEVERLVSDPAYVSGVAQRDFEALARHLPETGLAGLSVLHLQCHIGTDTISWLRLGAREAWGLDFSPASLSHARDIARRAGADATFVEGDARFASHLVDRTFDVVVTGTGAITWLPDLGDWARSIADLLVPGGVFLLRDDHPLLDALGYESLTVSEDYLSGTGSIDYESDESYVEGSTGKIAHTANHNWRHDFQEIVGSLLEAGLSVEALRESPYAEWKALPFLVETECGWTMPEGMPKIPLSFAVVARKPPQGEGSDVDAPRAKQERR
;
A
#
# COMPACT_ATOMS: atom_id res chain seq x y z
N MET A 1 32.27 -23.53 8.03
CA MET A 1 32.17 -23.26 6.58
C MET A 1 30.85 -22.56 6.38
N SER A 2 30.96 -21.25 6.19
CA SER A 2 29.91 -20.26 6.17
C SER A 2 28.98 -20.48 4.98
N ASN A 3 27.67 -20.41 5.20
CA ASN A 3 26.71 -20.23 4.12
C ASN A 3 25.93 -18.95 4.41
N THR A 4 26.49 -17.85 3.93
CA THR A 4 25.91 -16.51 3.96
C THR A 4 25.05 -16.38 2.71
N SER A 5 23.73 -16.53 2.81
CA SER A 5 22.84 -16.12 1.72
C SER A 5 22.58 -14.62 1.88
N CYS A 6 23.51 -13.84 1.35
CA CYS A 6 23.33 -12.43 1.07
C CYS A 6 22.36 -12.33 -0.11
N THR A 7 21.15 -11.81 0.10
CA THR A 7 20.27 -11.41 -1.02
C THR A 7 20.74 -10.06 -1.52
N SER A 8 21.54 -10.11 -2.57
CA SER A 8 22.04 -9.00 -3.40
C SER A 8 20.90 -8.15 -4.01
N PRO A 9 21.19 -6.91 -4.48
CA PRO A 9 20.18 -5.98 -4.98
C PRO A 9 19.56 -6.49 -6.30
N VAL A 10 18.27 -6.22 -6.48
CA VAL A 10 17.51 -6.47 -7.72
C VAL A 10 18.30 -5.96 -8.92
N GLY A 11 18.61 -6.85 -9.87
CA GLY A 11 19.48 -6.63 -11.02
C GLY A 11 19.25 -5.34 -11.81
N ASP A 12 20.31 -4.88 -12.48
CA ASP A 12 20.29 -3.68 -13.33
C ASP A 12 19.44 -3.88 -14.59
N ILE A 13 18.77 -2.81 -15.04
CA ILE A 13 18.07 -2.77 -16.33
C ILE A 13 19.10 -2.45 -17.41
N LEU A 14 19.26 -3.35 -18.36
CA LEU A 14 20.25 -3.28 -19.43
C LEU A 14 19.54 -3.11 -20.79
N PRO A 15 19.70 -1.97 -21.48
CA PRO A 15 19.28 -1.82 -22.86
C PRO A 15 20.12 -2.72 -23.78
N ILE A 16 19.48 -3.54 -24.60
CA ILE A 16 20.17 -4.48 -25.50
C ILE A 16 21.07 -3.75 -26.51
N ALA A 17 20.67 -2.55 -26.96
CA ALA A 17 21.50 -1.70 -27.83
C ALA A 17 22.90 -1.41 -27.26
N ALA A 18 23.01 -1.28 -25.93
CA ALA A 18 24.28 -1.04 -25.24
C ALA A 18 25.01 -2.34 -24.86
N HIS A 19 24.34 -3.48 -25.00
CA HIS A 19 24.78 -4.81 -24.56
C HIS A 19 24.56 -5.88 -25.65
N PRO A 20 25.18 -5.74 -26.83
CA PRO A 20 24.98 -6.68 -27.95
C PRO A 20 25.39 -8.11 -27.62
N GLU A 21 26.25 -8.32 -26.61
CA GLU A 21 26.62 -9.64 -26.10
C GLU A 21 25.44 -10.42 -25.49
N LEU A 22 24.35 -9.73 -25.11
CA LEU A 22 23.15 -10.34 -24.52
C LEU A 22 22.10 -10.76 -25.55
N VAL A 23 22.27 -10.42 -26.84
CA VAL A 23 21.27 -10.69 -27.88
C VAL A 23 20.87 -12.16 -27.95
N GLU A 24 21.86 -13.06 -27.96
CA GLU A 24 21.60 -14.50 -28.08
C GLU A 24 20.83 -15.06 -26.87
N SER A 25 21.22 -14.66 -25.66
CA SER A 25 20.57 -15.13 -24.43
C SER A 25 19.20 -14.48 -24.23
N ALA A 26 19.04 -13.21 -24.58
CA ALA A 26 17.76 -12.50 -24.52
C ALA A 26 16.76 -13.06 -25.54
N ALA A 27 17.15 -13.23 -26.80
CA ALA A 27 16.27 -13.77 -27.84
C ALA A 27 15.77 -15.18 -27.48
N ALA A 28 16.66 -16.04 -26.97
CA ALA A 28 16.28 -17.36 -26.46
C ALA A 28 15.33 -17.27 -25.26
N TRP A 29 15.59 -16.35 -24.33
CA TRP A 29 14.76 -16.17 -23.14
C TRP A 29 13.36 -15.65 -23.48
N PHE A 30 13.21 -14.63 -24.33
CA PHE A 30 11.89 -14.14 -24.74
C PHE A 30 11.09 -15.19 -25.50
N SER A 31 11.73 -15.95 -26.40
CA SER A 31 11.08 -17.05 -27.14
C SER A 31 10.63 -18.21 -26.25
N ASP A 32 11.26 -18.41 -25.10
CA ASP A 32 10.79 -19.37 -24.08
C ASP A 32 9.49 -18.90 -23.39
N LYS A 33 9.27 -17.58 -23.29
CA LYS A 33 8.09 -17.00 -22.62
C LYS A 33 6.91 -16.77 -23.55
N TRP A 34 7.21 -16.44 -24.79
CA TRP A 34 6.26 -16.05 -25.80
C TRP A 34 6.38 -16.98 -27.00
N THR A 35 5.27 -17.36 -27.63
CA THR A 35 5.24 -18.34 -28.75
C THR A 35 5.83 -17.81 -30.06
N VAL A 36 6.68 -16.78 -30.00
CA VAL A 36 7.37 -16.16 -31.13
C VAL A 36 8.76 -16.81 -31.30
N PRO A 37 9.18 -17.17 -32.53
CA PRO A 37 10.48 -17.81 -32.77
C PRO A 37 11.69 -16.97 -32.34
N VAL A 38 12.74 -17.63 -31.85
CA VAL A 38 14.02 -16.99 -31.44
C VAL A 38 14.59 -16.07 -32.53
N GLU A 39 14.50 -16.46 -33.81
CA GLU A 39 15.04 -15.67 -34.92
C GLU A 39 14.36 -14.30 -35.08
N GLU A 40 13.07 -14.18 -34.75
CA GLU A 40 12.33 -12.91 -34.81
C GLU A 40 12.84 -11.94 -33.74
N TYR A 41 12.97 -12.42 -32.50
CA TYR A 41 13.57 -11.64 -31.42
C TYR A 41 15.01 -11.28 -31.71
N ARG A 42 15.83 -12.24 -32.19
CA ARG A 42 17.23 -11.99 -32.54
C ARG A 42 17.34 -10.91 -33.61
N THR A 43 16.55 -11.00 -34.67
CA THR A 43 16.58 -10.02 -35.77
C THR A 43 16.16 -8.62 -35.29
N SER A 44 15.10 -8.54 -34.48
CA SER A 44 14.64 -7.27 -33.89
C SER A 44 15.68 -6.66 -32.94
N MET A 45 16.31 -7.48 -32.09
CA MET A 45 17.37 -7.04 -31.17
C MET A 45 18.64 -6.62 -31.90
N LEU A 46 19.06 -7.33 -32.95
CA LEU A 46 20.19 -6.92 -33.80
C LEU A 46 19.89 -5.58 -34.49
N THR A 47 18.66 -5.38 -34.95
CA THR A 47 18.24 -4.10 -35.56
C THR A 47 18.33 -2.94 -34.56
N CYS A 48 17.94 -3.17 -33.31
CA CYS A 48 18.12 -2.23 -32.20
C CYS A 48 19.61 -1.92 -31.92
N CYS A 49 20.49 -2.93 -31.98
CA CYS A 49 21.95 -2.75 -31.83
C CYS A 49 22.59 -2.01 -33.00
N ASP A 50 22.14 -2.25 -34.22
CA ASP A 50 22.67 -1.62 -35.44
C ASP A 50 22.21 -0.15 -35.58
N HIS A 51 21.05 0.17 -35.00
CA HIS A 51 20.43 1.50 -35.03
C HIS A 51 20.04 1.97 -33.61
N PRO A 52 21.02 2.15 -32.70
CA PRO A 52 20.75 2.49 -31.31
C PRO A 52 20.07 3.86 -31.13
N GLU A 53 20.18 4.75 -32.12
CA GLU A 53 19.53 6.06 -32.17
C GLU A 53 18.05 6.00 -32.60
N ALA A 54 17.60 4.91 -33.23
CA ALA A 54 16.22 4.78 -33.67
C ALA A 54 15.28 4.63 -32.47
N ALA A 55 14.09 5.21 -32.54
CA ALA A 55 13.12 5.12 -31.45
C ALA A 55 12.63 3.67 -31.22
N VAL A 56 12.41 2.91 -32.30
CA VAL A 56 12.01 1.49 -32.27
C VAL A 56 12.72 0.71 -33.39
N PRO A 57 13.00 -0.60 -33.22
CA PRO A 57 12.74 -1.39 -32.01
C PRO A 57 13.77 -1.09 -30.90
N GLN A 58 13.33 -1.18 -29.64
CA GLN A 58 14.21 -1.14 -28.47
C GLN A 58 13.89 -2.32 -27.53
N TRP A 59 14.91 -2.90 -26.90
CA TRP A 59 14.77 -4.09 -26.06
C TRP A 59 15.55 -3.92 -24.77
N TYR A 60 14.99 -4.41 -23.67
CA TYR A 60 15.54 -4.24 -22.33
C TYR A 60 15.42 -5.53 -21.55
N VAL A 61 16.46 -5.86 -20.79
CA VAL A 61 16.48 -7.03 -19.90
C VAL A 61 16.94 -6.63 -18.52
N VAL A 62 16.49 -7.36 -17.51
CA VAL A 62 16.98 -7.26 -16.13
C VAL A 62 17.77 -8.51 -15.83
N VAL A 63 19.02 -8.36 -15.41
CA VAL A 63 19.94 -9.49 -15.17
C VAL A 63 20.27 -9.58 -13.68
N ASP A 64 19.95 -10.72 -13.06
CA ASP A 64 20.32 -11.05 -11.67
C ASP A 64 21.24 -12.27 -11.64
N VAL A 65 22.37 -12.16 -10.95
CA VAL A 65 23.43 -13.20 -10.84
C VAL A 65 23.73 -13.90 -12.18
N GLY A 66 23.82 -13.11 -13.27
CA GLY A 66 24.13 -13.60 -14.61
C GLY A 66 22.98 -14.29 -15.35
N ARG A 67 21.73 -14.16 -14.88
CA ARG A 67 20.53 -14.69 -15.54
C ARG A 67 19.54 -13.58 -15.82
N ILE A 68 18.87 -13.65 -16.97
CA ILE A 68 17.76 -12.74 -17.28
C ILE A 68 16.56 -13.13 -16.42
N VAL A 69 16.03 -12.16 -15.67
CA VAL A 69 14.90 -12.35 -14.75
C VAL A 69 13.66 -11.54 -15.13
N ALA A 70 13.82 -10.55 -16.00
CA ALA A 70 12.73 -9.79 -16.60
C ALA A 70 13.16 -9.18 -17.94
N GLY A 71 12.19 -8.77 -18.75
CA GLY A 71 12.44 -8.06 -19.99
C GLY A 71 11.18 -7.48 -20.62
N ALA A 72 11.38 -6.52 -21.52
CA ALA A 72 10.34 -5.89 -22.34
C ALA A 72 10.95 -5.40 -23.66
N GLY A 73 10.09 -5.21 -24.67
CA GLY A 73 10.43 -4.58 -25.93
C GLY A 73 9.56 -3.35 -26.20
N VAL A 74 10.01 -2.50 -27.10
CA VAL A 74 9.20 -1.48 -27.77
C VAL A 74 9.35 -1.68 -29.26
N ILE A 75 8.25 -1.92 -29.96
CA ILE A 75 8.19 -2.17 -31.40
C ILE A 75 7.11 -1.30 -32.05
N ASP A 76 7.12 -1.20 -33.37
CA ASP A 76 6.15 -0.38 -34.10
C ASP A 76 4.71 -0.87 -33.92
N ASN A 77 4.48 -2.19 -34.01
CA ASN A 77 3.17 -2.79 -33.81
C ASN A 77 3.26 -4.16 -33.11
N ASP A 78 2.53 -4.35 -32.02
CA ASP A 78 2.48 -5.61 -31.27
C ASP A 78 1.36 -6.54 -31.78
N PHE A 79 1.39 -6.82 -33.08
CA PHE A 79 0.52 -7.78 -33.78
C PHE A 79 -0.99 -7.54 -33.59
N HIS A 80 -1.46 -6.32 -33.83
CA HIS A 80 -2.88 -5.97 -33.69
C HIS A 80 -3.42 -5.10 -34.82
N GLU A 81 -4.74 -5.15 -35.05
CA GLU A 81 -5.40 -4.50 -36.19
C GLU A 81 -5.32 -2.96 -36.21
N ARG A 82 -5.12 -2.33 -35.03
CA ARG A 82 -5.01 -0.87 -34.87
C ARG A 82 -3.60 -0.34 -35.08
N HIS A 83 -3.07 -0.47 -36.29
CA HIS A 83 -1.71 -0.01 -36.64
C HIS A 83 -1.44 1.49 -36.42
N ASP A 84 -2.47 2.31 -36.23
CA ASP A 84 -2.35 3.73 -35.85
C ASP A 84 -1.96 3.94 -34.38
N LEU A 85 -2.08 2.90 -33.54
CA LEU A 85 -1.73 2.93 -32.12
C LEU A 85 -0.32 2.38 -31.91
N ALA A 86 0.67 3.14 -32.37
CA ALA A 86 2.10 2.83 -32.36
C ALA A 86 2.90 3.98 -31.72
N PRO A 87 4.09 3.71 -31.12
CA PRO A 87 4.68 2.39 -30.93
C PRO A 87 4.13 1.65 -29.70
N ASN A 88 4.32 0.33 -29.66
CA ASN A 88 3.84 -0.55 -28.60
C ASN A 88 4.96 -1.06 -27.69
N VAL A 89 4.72 -1.00 -26.38
CA VAL A 89 5.46 -1.81 -25.41
C VAL A 89 4.95 -3.25 -25.51
N CYS A 90 5.85 -4.19 -25.74
CA CYS A 90 5.54 -5.60 -25.97
C CYS A 90 6.37 -6.53 -25.07
N ALA A 91 5.96 -7.81 -25.05
CA ALA A 91 6.70 -8.91 -24.44
C ALA A 91 7.12 -8.70 -22.96
N VAL A 92 6.37 -7.89 -22.20
CA VAL A 92 6.68 -7.56 -20.80
C VAL A 92 6.55 -8.82 -19.94
N PHE A 93 7.66 -9.30 -19.39
CA PHE A 93 7.67 -10.49 -18.56
C PHE A 93 8.61 -10.35 -17.36
N VAL A 94 8.20 -10.90 -16.21
CA VAL A 94 9.02 -11.06 -15.01
C VAL A 94 8.91 -12.52 -14.55
N GLU A 95 10.05 -13.17 -14.31
CA GLU A 95 10.12 -14.54 -13.81
C GLU A 95 9.34 -14.69 -12.50
N PRO A 96 8.54 -15.76 -12.31
CA PRO A 96 7.63 -15.90 -11.16
C PRO A 96 8.28 -15.68 -9.79
N ALA A 97 9.52 -16.16 -9.60
CA ALA A 97 10.28 -16.00 -8.35
C ALA A 97 10.66 -14.54 -8.04
N PHE A 98 10.62 -13.67 -9.04
CA PHE A 98 11.00 -12.25 -8.99
C PHE A 98 9.81 -11.30 -9.09
N ARG A 99 8.57 -11.84 -9.17
CA ARG A 99 7.34 -11.03 -9.15
C ARG A 99 7.09 -10.43 -7.78
N LYS A 100 6.29 -9.35 -7.74
CA LYS A 100 5.95 -8.58 -6.52
C LYS A 100 7.16 -7.88 -5.85
N GLN A 101 8.24 -7.69 -6.59
CA GLN A 101 9.46 -6.98 -6.15
C GLN A 101 9.63 -5.63 -6.87
N GLY A 102 8.57 -5.09 -7.49
CA GLY A 102 8.61 -3.82 -8.23
C GLY A 102 9.35 -3.85 -9.58
N ILE A 103 9.88 -4.99 -10.04
CA ILE A 103 10.69 -5.10 -11.26
C ILE A 103 9.93 -4.63 -12.51
N ALA A 104 8.67 -5.08 -12.69
CA ALA A 104 7.87 -4.69 -13.86
C ALA A 104 7.63 -3.17 -13.92
N ARG A 105 7.34 -2.53 -12.77
CA ARG A 105 7.19 -1.07 -12.69
C ARG A 105 8.49 -0.37 -13.05
N ARG A 106 9.61 -0.75 -12.42
CA ARG A 106 10.93 -0.18 -12.71
C ARG A 106 11.30 -0.30 -14.19
N LEU A 107 11.05 -1.46 -14.79
CA LEU A 107 11.29 -1.73 -16.20
C LEU A 107 10.42 -0.82 -17.09
N LEU A 108 9.11 -0.75 -16.84
CA LEU A 108 8.19 0.08 -17.61
C LEU A 108 8.49 1.58 -17.46
N ASP A 109 8.84 2.05 -16.27
CA ASP A 109 9.24 3.44 -16.03
C ASP A 109 10.54 3.77 -16.75
N PHE A 110 11.49 2.83 -16.79
CA PHE A 110 12.72 2.99 -17.57
C PHE A 110 12.41 3.09 -19.06
N VAL A 111 11.59 2.17 -19.61
CA VAL A 111 11.14 2.20 -21.01
C VAL A 111 10.46 3.53 -21.35
N CYS A 112 9.56 4.02 -20.48
CA CYS A 112 8.87 5.29 -20.69
C CYS A 112 9.85 6.47 -20.77
N ARG A 113 10.88 6.51 -19.92
CA ARG A 113 11.91 7.57 -19.96
C ARG A 113 12.78 7.46 -21.20
N ASP A 114 13.26 6.26 -21.53
CA ASP A 114 14.09 6.05 -22.71
C ASP A 114 13.35 6.41 -24.00
N MET A 115 12.04 6.13 -24.07
CA MET A 115 11.20 6.55 -25.19
C MET A 115 10.96 8.06 -25.23
N ALA A 116 10.76 8.70 -24.07
CA ALA A 116 10.65 10.17 -23.99
C ALA A 116 11.94 10.86 -24.45
N ASP A 117 13.10 10.34 -24.06
CA ASP A 117 14.42 10.84 -24.48
C ASP A 117 14.67 10.65 -25.99
N ARG A 118 13.84 9.84 -26.66
CA ARG A 118 13.83 9.59 -28.11
C ARG A 118 12.68 10.29 -28.83
N ASP A 119 12.12 11.34 -28.23
CA ASP A 119 11.03 12.16 -28.77
C ASP A 119 9.72 11.39 -29.03
N ILE A 120 9.48 10.26 -28.35
CA ILE A 120 8.19 9.57 -28.37
C ILE A 120 7.28 10.17 -27.30
N GLU A 121 6.20 10.84 -27.73
CA GLU A 121 5.23 11.48 -26.83
C GLU A 121 4.20 10.49 -26.24
N ARG A 122 4.03 9.32 -26.86
CA ARG A 122 3.00 8.37 -26.45
C ARG A 122 3.39 6.93 -26.75
N LEU A 123 3.13 6.05 -25.78
CA LEU A 123 3.25 4.61 -25.92
C LEU A 123 1.90 3.92 -25.82
N TYR A 124 1.80 2.78 -26.48
CA TYR A 124 0.63 1.89 -26.43
C TYR A 124 1.03 0.52 -25.88
N LEU A 125 0.07 -0.21 -25.34
CA LEU A 125 0.31 -1.56 -24.84
C LEU A 125 -0.97 -2.39 -24.97
N LEU A 126 -0.84 -3.58 -25.56
CA LEU A 126 -1.93 -4.55 -25.66
C LEU A 126 -1.73 -5.66 -24.63
N THR A 127 -2.79 -6.00 -23.89
CA THR A 127 -2.72 -7.06 -22.87
C THR A 127 -4.09 -7.66 -22.58
N ASP A 128 -4.12 -8.88 -22.05
CA ASP A 128 -5.30 -9.47 -21.43
C ASP A 128 -5.45 -9.10 -19.94
N HIS A 129 -4.43 -8.50 -19.33
CA HIS A 129 -4.45 -8.06 -17.93
C HIS A 129 -5.37 -6.87 -17.72
N ASP A 130 -6.14 -6.90 -16.64
CA ASP A 130 -6.88 -5.76 -16.12
C ASP A 130 -6.21 -5.21 -14.84
N ARG A 131 -6.41 -3.91 -14.57
CA ARG A 131 -6.01 -3.19 -13.34
C ARG A 131 -4.50 -3.03 -13.10
N PHE A 132 -3.64 -3.85 -13.70
CA PHE A 132 -2.19 -3.75 -13.52
C PHE A 132 -1.65 -2.45 -14.13
N TYR A 133 -1.93 -2.20 -15.40
CA TYR A 133 -1.40 -1.03 -16.12
C TYR A 133 -2.06 0.28 -15.67
N GLU A 134 -3.35 0.26 -15.29
CA GLU A 134 -4.04 1.43 -14.71
C GLU A 134 -3.32 1.94 -13.46
N ARG A 135 -2.86 1.04 -12.58
CA ARG A 135 -2.10 1.40 -11.38
C ARG A 135 -0.73 1.98 -11.67
N LEU A 136 -0.19 1.72 -12.86
CA LEU A 136 1.08 2.29 -13.35
C LEU A 136 0.89 3.57 -14.18
N GLY A 137 -0.32 4.15 -14.14
CA GLY A 137 -0.66 5.40 -14.82
C GLY A 137 -0.96 5.26 -16.30
N TRP A 138 -1.17 4.04 -16.81
CA TRP A 138 -1.64 3.84 -18.18
C TRP A 138 -3.16 4.00 -18.24
N ARG A 139 -3.66 4.67 -19.28
CA ARG A 139 -5.09 4.87 -19.50
C ARG A 139 -5.64 3.78 -20.39
N PHE A 140 -6.69 3.08 -19.95
CA PHE A 140 -7.44 2.19 -20.82
C PHE A 140 -8.07 3.01 -21.96
N ARG A 141 -7.83 2.60 -23.20
CA ARG A 141 -8.33 3.30 -24.39
C ARG A 141 -9.53 2.57 -24.98
N GLU A 142 -9.33 1.32 -25.40
CA GLU A 142 -10.36 0.51 -26.05
C GLU A 142 -9.99 -0.99 -26.06
N MET A 143 -10.94 -1.84 -26.45
CA MET A 143 -10.64 -3.25 -26.75
C MET A 143 -10.18 -3.37 -28.21
N VAL A 144 -9.07 -4.06 -28.46
CA VAL A 144 -8.49 -4.24 -29.80
C VAL A 144 -8.28 -5.73 -30.04
N ARG A 145 -8.44 -6.20 -31.28
CA ARG A 145 -8.10 -7.58 -31.65
C ARG A 145 -6.64 -7.71 -32.05
N ASP A 146 -5.98 -8.73 -31.52
CA ASP A 146 -4.70 -9.18 -32.06
C ASP A 146 -4.88 -9.88 -33.42
N ASN A 147 -3.77 -10.22 -34.06
CA ASN A 147 -3.75 -10.86 -35.38
C ASN A 147 -4.36 -12.29 -35.37
N ASP A 148 -4.47 -12.91 -34.21
CA ASP A 148 -5.13 -14.21 -34.01
C ASP A 148 -6.65 -14.04 -33.71
N GLY A 149 -7.13 -12.80 -33.65
CA GLY A 149 -8.53 -12.43 -33.45
C GLY A 149 -8.96 -12.42 -31.97
N LEU A 150 -8.04 -12.64 -31.04
CA LEU A 150 -8.30 -12.55 -29.60
C LEU A 150 -8.44 -11.10 -29.18
N LEU A 151 -9.36 -10.85 -28.26
CA LEU A 151 -9.67 -9.51 -27.81
C LEU A 151 -8.79 -9.15 -26.61
N GLY A 152 -7.97 -8.11 -26.77
CA GLY A 152 -7.11 -7.55 -25.72
C GLY A 152 -7.49 -6.12 -25.36
N ARG A 153 -7.05 -5.67 -24.18
CA ARG A 153 -7.21 -4.30 -23.67
C ARG A 153 -6.05 -3.46 -24.19
N MET A 154 -6.36 -2.42 -24.95
CA MET A 154 -5.38 -1.44 -25.40
C MET A 154 -5.26 -0.30 -24.40
N TYR A 155 -4.06 -0.08 -23.92
CA TYR A 155 -3.68 1.00 -23.03
C TYR A 155 -2.83 2.03 -23.76
N GLU A 156 -2.89 3.28 -23.29
CA GLU A 156 -2.00 4.35 -23.74
C GLU A 156 -1.35 5.07 -22.55
N LYS A 157 -0.15 5.60 -22.77
CA LYS A 157 0.58 6.41 -21.79
C LYS A 157 1.25 7.59 -22.47
N GLU A 158 0.91 8.79 -22.04
CA GLU A 158 1.59 10.02 -22.47
C GLU A 158 2.93 10.14 -21.74
N LEU A 159 3.95 10.56 -22.48
CA LEU A 159 5.31 10.70 -22.02
C LEU A 159 5.68 12.20 -22.00
N CYS A 160 6.26 12.66 -20.90
CA CYS A 160 6.76 14.03 -20.78
C CYS A 160 8.28 14.04 -20.91
N THR A 161 8.83 14.90 -21.77
CA THR A 161 10.27 15.16 -21.87
C THR A 161 10.74 16.00 -20.67
N ALA A 162 11.95 15.71 -20.16
CA ALA A 162 12.54 16.43 -19.02
C ALA A 162 12.75 17.94 -19.24
N ASP A 163 12.68 18.42 -20.49
CA ASP A 163 12.91 19.82 -20.86
C ASP A 163 11.66 20.73 -20.78
N ALA A 164 10.51 20.23 -20.34
CA ALA A 164 9.27 21.01 -20.24
C ALA A 164 9.15 21.89 -18.96
N PHE A 165 10.25 22.19 -18.27
CA PHE A 165 10.30 23.18 -17.20
C PHE A 165 11.16 24.39 -17.62
N GLY A 166 10.64 25.15 -18.59
CA GLY A 166 11.23 26.40 -19.07
C GLY A 166 10.24 27.57 -18.96
N ASP A 167 10.57 28.49 -18.04
CA ASP A 167 10.06 29.84 -17.82
C ASP A 167 8.54 30.11 -17.70
N GLY A 168 8.21 31.00 -16.75
CA GLY A 168 6.85 31.37 -16.45
C GLY A 168 6.27 32.35 -17.48
N SER A 169 5.13 31.98 -18.06
CA SER A 169 4.09 32.94 -18.45
C SER A 169 2.74 32.27 -18.57
N LEU A 170 1.76 32.79 -17.84
CA LEU A 170 0.33 32.59 -18.07
C LEU A 170 0.00 32.76 -19.56
N ASN A 171 -0.80 31.83 -20.11
CA ASN A 171 -1.89 32.12 -21.04
C ASN A 171 -2.75 30.87 -21.26
N ALA A 172 -3.91 30.85 -20.61
CA ALA A 172 -5.02 29.99 -20.99
C ALA A 172 -5.59 30.47 -22.34
N PRO A 173 -5.86 29.59 -23.32
CA PRO A 173 -6.62 29.98 -24.49
C PRO A 173 -8.11 29.89 -24.18
N ALA A 174 -8.79 31.01 -24.42
CA ALA A 174 -10.23 31.15 -24.44
C ALA A 174 -10.85 30.53 -25.71
N ASP A 175 -12.05 29.98 -25.52
CA ASP A 175 -13.18 29.84 -26.44
C ASP A 175 -13.01 29.14 -27.80
N ALA A 176 -13.64 27.96 -27.89
CA ALA A 176 -14.57 27.66 -28.99
C ALA A 176 -15.75 26.82 -28.44
N ALA A 177 -16.93 27.43 -28.43
CA ALA A 177 -18.19 26.89 -27.91
C ALA A 177 -18.97 26.03 -28.93
N SER A 178 -19.98 25.32 -28.39
CA SER A 178 -21.13 24.62 -29.02
C SER A 178 -20.95 23.09 -29.12
N SER A 179 -21.76 22.22 -28.49
CA SER A 179 -23.19 22.31 -28.18
C SER A 179 -23.66 21.28 -27.12
N ALA A 180 -24.76 21.63 -26.44
CA ALA A 180 -25.73 20.80 -25.72
C ALA A 180 -25.40 20.42 -24.26
N SER A 181 -25.91 21.28 -23.38
CA SER A 181 -26.03 21.18 -21.93
C SER A 181 -26.85 19.98 -21.45
N ALA A 182 -26.30 19.23 -20.50
CA ALA A 182 -27.07 18.70 -19.38
C ALA A 182 -26.43 19.28 -18.11
N ASP A 183 -27.10 20.24 -17.51
CA ASP A 183 -26.71 20.84 -16.22
C ASP A 183 -26.66 19.75 -15.15
N VAL A 184 -25.45 19.34 -14.77
CA VAL A 184 -25.23 18.69 -13.47
C VAL A 184 -24.85 19.83 -12.52
N PRO A 185 -25.65 20.15 -11.49
CA PRO A 185 -25.31 21.22 -10.56
C PRO A 185 -23.98 20.88 -9.90
N ALA A 186 -23.11 21.89 -9.76
CA ALA A 186 -21.88 21.77 -9.01
C ALA A 186 -22.22 21.42 -7.55
N THR A 187 -22.05 20.14 -7.22
CA THR A 187 -22.22 19.55 -5.90
C THR A 187 -21.16 20.11 -4.95
N GLY A 188 -21.55 20.48 -3.73
CA GLY A 188 -20.62 20.96 -2.70
C GLY A 188 -19.55 19.91 -2.33
N PRO A 189 -18.51 20.28 -1.57
CA PRO A 189 -17.49 19.32 -1.13
C PRO A 189 -18.10 18.16 -0.31
N ASP A 190 -19.15 18.42 0.47
CA ASP A 190 -19.86 17.40 1.25
C ASP A 190 -20.64 16.44 0.34
N ASP A 191 -21.36 16.96 -0.66
CA ASP A 191 -22.08 16.17 -1.67
C ASP A 191 -21.13 15.23 -2.46
N ALA A 192 -19.88 15.65 -2.65
CA ALA A 192 -18.85 14.84 -3.32
C ALA A 192 -18.34 13.68 -2.44
N ILE A 193 -18.26 13.87 -1.12
CA ILE A 193 -17.90 12.80 -0.17
C ILE A 193 -19.05 11.80 -0.06
N ASP A 194 -20.28 12.28 0.06
CA ASP A 194 -21.48 11.43 0.15
C ASP A 194 -21.63 10.54 -1.09
N ARG A 195 -21.36 11.08 -2.28
CA ARG A 195 -21.34 10.30 -3.51
C ARG A 195 -20.27 9.20 -3.49
N LYS A 196 -19.04 9.51 -3.06
CA LYS A 196 -17.96 8.50 -2.96
C LYS A 196 -18.28 7.40 -1.96
N LEU A 197 -18.94 7.75 -0.85
CA LEU A 197 -19.39 6.78 0.13
C LEU A 197 -20.49 5.86 -0.42
N ALA A 198 -21.42 6.42 -1.20
CA ALA A 198 -22.42 5.64 -1.91
C ALA A 198 -21.78 4.69 -2.94
N ASP A 199 -20.84 5.19 -3.74
CA ASP A 199 -20.09 4.36 -4.71
C ASP A 199 -19.32 3.23 -4.00
N ASN A 200 -18.71 3.51 -2.83
CA ASN A 200 -18.04 2.50 -2.01
C ASN A 200 -19.04 1.46 -1.46
N ARG A 201 -20.22 1.89 -1.01
CA ARG A 201 -21.27 0.98 -0.51
C ARG A 201 -21.73 0.03 -1.62
N ASP A 202 -22.05 0.56 -2.80
CA ASP A 202 -22.46 -0.24 -3.95
C ASP A 202 -21.33 -1.22 -4.35
N ASN A 203 -20.08 -0.77 -4.32
CA ASN A 203 -18.93 -1.63 -4.58
C ASN A 203 -18.77 -2.76 -3.54
N TRP A 204 -18.98 -2.45 -2.26
CA TRP A 204 -18.91 -3.45 -1.19
C TRP A 204 -20.09 -4.41 -1.19
N ASP A 205 -21.27 -3.96 -1.67
CA ASP A 205 -22.41 -4.83 -1.92
C ASP A 205 -22.08 -5.88 -2.99
N ASP A 206 -21.45 -5.48 -4.10
CA ASP A 206 -20.99 -6.41 -5.14
C ASP A 206 -19.90 -7.37 -4.60
N ARG A 207 -18.95 -6.86 -3.82
CA ARG A 207 -17.88 -7.70 -3.22
C ARG A 207 -18.42 -8.73 -2.23
N ALA A 208 -19.48 -8.42 -1.50
CA ALA A 208 -20.04 -9.31 -0.48
C ALA A 208 -20.38 -10.70 -1.05
N ALA A 209 -20.98 -10.75 -2.24
CA ALA A 209 -21.30 -12.00 -2.92
C ALA A 209 -20.02 -12.79 -3.27
N VAL A 210 -19.03 -12.12 -3.89
CA VAL A 210 -17.75 -12.73 -4.28
C VAL A 210 -16.99 -13.25 -3.06
N HIS A 211 -16.97 -12.47 -1.98
CA HIS A 211 -16.25 -12.80 -0.75
C HIS A 211 -16.90 -13.95 0.01
N ALA A 212 -18.23 -13.99 0.08
CA ALA A 212 -18.96 -15.09 0.73
C ALA A 212 -18.73 -16.45 0.03
N GLU A 213 -18.47 -16.45 -1.28
CA GLU A 213 -18.16 -17.65 -2.06
C GLU A 213 -16.66 -17.99 -2.12
N SER A 214 -15.80 -17.09 -1.65
CA SER A 214 -14.34 -17.24 -1.75
C SER A 214 -13.77 -18.19 -0.69
N GLU A 215 -12.66 -18.85 -1.02
CA GLU A 215 -11.91 -19.67 -0.06
C GLU A 215 -11.26 -18.85 1.06
N PHE A 216 -11.04 -17.55 0.84
CA PHE A 216 -10.33 -16.68 1.78
C PHE A 216 -11.07 -16.53 3.12
N TYR A 217 -12.39 -16.38 3.09
CA TYR A 217 -13.20 -16.18 4.29
C TYR A 217 -13.58 -17.49 4.99
N GLU A 218 -13.20 -18.65 4.42
CA GLU A 218 -13.43 -19.99 4.99
C GLU A 218 -14.87 -20.21 5.53
N VAL A 219 -15.88 -19.64 4.85
CA VAL A 219 -17.28 -19.60 5.35
C VAL A 219 -17.82 -21.00 5.67
N GLU A 220 -17.59 -21.97 4.79
CA GLU A 220 -18.05 -23.35 5.01
C GLU A 220 -17.35 -24.02 6.19
N ARG A 221 -16.09 -23.68 6.45
CA ARG A 221 -15.36 -24.17 7.64
C ARG A 221 -15.94 -23.55 8.91
N LEU A 222 -16.19 -22.24 8.91
CA LEU A 222 -16.85 -21.55 10.03
C LEU A 222 -18.23 -22.16 10.31
N VAL A 223 -19.02 -22.46 9.28
CA VAL A 223 -20.34 -23.09 9.45
C VAL A 223 -20.25 -24.52 9.98
N SER A 224 -19.33 -25.34 9.46
CA SER A 224 -19.25 -26.77 9.77
C SER A 224 -18.53 -27.11 11.08
N ASP A 225 -17.60 -26.26 11.53
CA ASP A 225 -16.83 -26.44 12.76
C ASP A 225 -17.18 -25.34 13.79
N PRO A 226 -17.95 -25.67 14.86
CA PRO A 226 -18.30 -24.73 15.91
C PRO A 226 -17.11 -24.19 16.71
N ALA A 227 -15.95 -24.84 16.66
CA ALA A 227 -14.73 -24.40 17.36
C ALA A 227 -13.82 -23.54 16.47
N TYR A 228 -14.09 -23.44 15.17
CA TYR A 228 -13.25 -22.65 14.27
C TYR A 228 -13.39 -21.15 14.55
N VAL A 229 -12.25 -20.48 14.64
CA VAL A 229 -12.11 -19.02 14.75
C VAL A 229 -11.30 -18.58 13.53
N SER A 230 -11.73 -17.51 12.86
CA SER A 230 -10.99 -16.99 11.71
C SER A 230 -9.56 -16.59 12.12
N GLY A 231 -8.61 -16.75 11.22
CA GLY A 231 -7.22 -16.35 11.50
C GLY A 231 -7.07 -14.86 11.81
N VAL A 232 -7.95 -14.02 11.25
CA VAL A 232 -8.02 -12.57 11.50
C VAL A 232 -8.45 -12.31 12.94
N ALA A 233 -9.61 -12.83 13.35
CA ALA A 233 -10.14 -12.66 14.70
C ALA A 233 -9.21 -13.25 15.78
N GLN A 234 -8.53 -14.37 15.48
CA GLN A 234 -7.55 -14.96 16.39
C GLN A 234 -6.38 -14.01 16.66
N ARG A 235 -5.81 -13.38 15.62
CA ARG A 235 -4.71 -12.40 15.78
C ARG A 235 -5.18 -11.12 16.48
N ASP A 236 -6.40 -10.68 16.20
CA ASP A 236 -7.02 -9.54 16.89
C ASP A 236 -7.15 -9.83 18.39
N PHE A 237 -7.63 -11.03 18.75
CA PHE A 237 -7.75 -11.46 20.13
C PHE A 237 -6.38 -11.55 20.83
N GLU A 238 -5.34 -12.05 20.16
CA GLU A 238 -3.98 -12.12 20.72
C GLU A 238 -3.43 -10.73 21.07
N ALA A 239 -3.69 -9.72 20.24
CA ALA A 239 -3.30 -8.33 20.52
C ALA A 239 -4.09 -7.73 21.70
N LEU A 240 -5.35 -8.12 21.85
CA LEU A 240 -6.26 -7.63 22.88
C LEU A 240 -6.09 -8.34 24.24
N ALA A 241 -5.70 -9.62 24.24
CA ALA A 241 -5.81 -10.52 25.39
C ALA A 241 -5.18 -9.97 26.68
N ARG A 242 -4.03 -9.29 26.59
CA ARG A 242 -3.33 -8.71 27.74
C ARG A 242 -4.03 -7.50 28.38
N HIS A 243 -5.02 -6.95 27.69
CA HIS A 243 -5.80 -5.79 28.13
C HIS A 243 -7.19 -6.18 28.62
N LEU A 244 -7.55 -7.46 28.54
CA LEU A 244 -8.79 -8.00 29.06
C LEU A 244 -8.63 -8.44 30.53
N PRO A 245 -9.75 -8.61 31.27
CA PRO A 245 -9.74 -9.28 32.57
C PRO A 245 -9.14 -10.70 32.48
N GLU A 246 -8.78 -11.28 33.62
CA GLU A 246 -8.27 -12.67 33.69
C GLU A 246 -9.24 -13.71 33.11
N THR A 247 -10.54 -13.38 33.06
CA THR A 247 -11.59 -14.21 32.45
C THR A 247 -11.63 -14.12 30.91
N GLY A 248 -10.76 -13.32 30.30
CA GLY A 248 -10.78 -13.03 28.86
C GLY A 248 -12.09 -12.35 28.47
N LEU A 249 -12.74 -12.86 27.41
CA LEU A 249 -14.02 -12.35 26.92
C LEU A 249 -15.24 -12.90 27.67
N ALA A 250 -15.06 -13.84 28.61
CA ALA A 250 -16.18 -14.46 29.31
C ALA A 250 -17.01 -13.40 30.06
N GLY A 251 -18.30 -13.30 29.70
CA GLY A 251 -19.23 -12.32 30.25
C GLY A 251 -19.27 -10.98 29.52
N LEU A 252 -18.27 -10.70 28.67
CA LEU A 252 -18.12 -9.42 27.97
C LEU A 252 -18.97 -9.36 26.69
N SER A 253 -19.40 -8.15 26.36
CA SER A 253 -20.07 -7.79 25.12
C SER A 253 -19.09 -7.15 24.15
N VAL A 254 -19.13 -7.59 22.88
CA VAL A 254 -18.24 -7.13 21.81
C VAL A 254 -19.06 -6.45 20.71
N LEU A 255 -18.64 -5.26 20.29
CA LEU A 255 -19.08 -4.64 19.03
C LEU A 255 -17.95 -4.69 18.01
N HIS A 256 -18.21 -5.33 16.87
CA HIS A 256 -17.32 -5.40 15.72
C HIS A 256 -17.81 -4.40 14.66
N LEU A 257 -17.08 -3.29 14.50
CA LEU A 257 -17.35 -2.27 13.50
C LEU A 257 -16.78 -2.69 12.15
N GLN A 258 -17.51 -2.37 11.07
CA GLN A 258 -17.18 -2.70 9.68
C GLN A 258 -17.06 -4.23 9.49
N CYS A 259 -18.06 -4.95 9.98
CA CYS A 259 -17.99 -6.39 10.15
C CYS A 259 -18.08 -7.20 8.85
N HIS A 260 -18.40 -6.55 7.73
CA HIS A 260 -18.60 -7.16 6.43
C HIS A 260 -19.54 -8.38 6.52
N ILE A 261 -19.13 -9.54 6.00
CA ILE A 261 -19.91 -10.79 6.02
C ILE A 261 -19.92 -11.52 7.38
N GLY A 262 -19.41 -10.88 8.45
CA GLY A 262 -19.64 -11.30 9.83
C GLY A 262 -18.89 -12.54 10.32
N THR A 263 -17.94 -13.08 9.56
CA THR A 263 -17.13 -14.25 9.96
C THR A 263 -16.38 -14.00 11.26
N ASP A 264 -15.84 -12.80 11.42
CA ASP A 264 -15.07 -12.41 12.60
C ASP A 264 -16.00 -12.06 13.77
N THR A 265 -17.17 -11.48 13.50
CA THR A 265 -18.23 -11.26 14.51
C THR A 265 -18.65 -12.57 15.18
N ILE A 266 -18.85 -13.63 14.38
CA ILE A 266 -19.14 -14.98 14.89
C ILE A 266 -17.95 -15.54 15.67
N SER A 267 -16.73 -15.29 15.19
CA SER A 267 -15.51 -15.74 15.85
C SER A 267 -15.35 -15.16 17.26
N TRP A 268 -15.78 -13.90 17.50
CA TRP A 268 -15.78 -13.31 18.85
C TRP A 268 -16.65 -14.08 19.86
N LEU A 269 -17.81 -14.61 19.44
CA LEU A 269 -18.64 -15.47 20.30
C LEU A 269 -17.90 -16.77 20.65
N ARG A 270 -17.20 -17.36 19.68
CA ARG A 270 -16.43 -18.61 19.87
C ARG A 270 -15.19 -18.42 20.74
N LEU A 271 -14.61 -17.22 20.71
CA LEU A 271 -13.55 -16.78 21.62
C LEU A 271 -14.04 -16.48 23.04
N GLY A 272 -15.33 -16.66 23.31
CA GLY A 272 -15.91 -16.64 24.66
C GLY A 272 -16.69 -15.36 25.00
N ALA A 273 -16.88 -14.43 24.05
CA ALA A 273 -17.75 -13.28 24.28
C ALA A 273 -19.18 -13.76 24.60
N ARG A 274 -19.80 -13.14 25.61
CA ARG A 274 -21.20 -13.41 25.97
C ARG A 274 -22.14 -13.00 24.84
N GLU A 275 -21.76 -11.95 24.12
CA GLU A 275 -22.59 -11.29 23.13
C GLU A 275 -21.70 -10.60 22.09
N ALA A 276 -22.04 -10.72 20.81
CA ALA A 276 -21.33 -10.06 19.72
C ALA A 276 -22.30 -9.35 18.78
N TRP A 277 -22.01 -8.10 18.50
CA TRP A 277 -22.72 -7.27 17.54
C TRP A 277 -21.78 -6.94 16.38
N GLY A 278 -22.25 -7.04 15.15
CA GLY A 278 -21.56 -6.59 13.94
C GLY A 278 -22.27 -5.37 13.37
N LEU A 279 -21.52 -4.35 12.97
CA LEU A 279 -22.06 -3.19 12.26
C LEU A 279 -21.37 -3.06 10.90
N ASP A 280 -22.16 -2.88 9.83
CA ASP A 280 -21.62 -2.62 8.50
C ASP A 280 -22.58 -1.78 7.65
N PHE A 281 -22.04 -0.94 6.77
CA PHE A 281 -22.84 -0.07 5.89
C PHE A 281 -23.41 -0.79 4.65
N SER A 282 -22.89 -1.99 4.32
CA SER A 282 -23.29 -2.78 3.16
C SER A 282 -24.47 -3.71 3.53
N PRO A 283 -25.69 -3.44 3.04
CA PRO A 283 -26.83 -4.32 3.28
C PRO A 283 -26.62 -5.73 2.72
N ALA A 284 -25.90 -5.89 1.62
CA ALA A 284 -25.60 -7.22 1.06
C ALA A 284 -24.65 -8.00 1.98
N SER A 285 -23.61 -7.34 2.52
CA SER A 285 -22.70 -7.93 3.51
C SER A 285 -23.46 -8.43 4.73
N LEU A 286 -24.38 -7.62 5.28
CA LEU A 286 -25.18 -8.01 6.43
C LEU A 286 -26.21 -9.10 6.12
N SER A 287 -26.72 -9.18 4.90
CA SER A 287 -27.54 -10.31 4.45
C SER A 287 -26.75 -11.62 4.53
N HIS A 288 -25.52 -11.63 4.00
CA HIS A 288 -24.61 -12.78 4.12
C HIS A 288 -24.24 -13.06 5.58
N ALA A 289 -23.91 -12.04 6.37
CA ALA A 289 -23.56 -12.21 7.77
C ALA A 289 -24.67 -12.89 8.59
N ARG A 290 -25.93 -12.47 8.39
CA ARG A 290 -27.10 -13.10 9.03
C ARG A 290 -27.30 -14.54 8.56
N ASP A 291 -27.11 -14.82 7.27
CA ASP A 291 -27.20 -16.19 6.75
C ASP A 291 -26.12 -17.11 7.33
N ILE A 292 -24.87 -16.65 7.35
CA ILE A 292 -23.72 -17.38 7.88
C ILE A 292 -23.91 -17.64 9.37
N ALA A 293 -24.31 -16.63 10.17
CA ALA A 293 -24.56 -16.79 11.59
C ALA A 293 -25.68 -17.81 11.86
N ARG A 294 -26.79 -17.75 11.11
CA ARG A 294 -27.89 -18.72 11.18
C ARG A 294 -27.41 -20.14 10.88
N ARG A 295 -26.58 -20.32 9.84
CA ARG A 295 -26.03 -21.63 9.45
C ARG A 295 -25.01 -22.16 10.47
N ALA A 296 -24.22 -21.27 11.05
CA ALA A 296 -23.23 -21.59 12.08
C ALA A 296 -23.83 -21.78 13.49
N GLY A 297 -25.15 -21.56 13.65
CA GLY A 297 -25.82 -21.63 14.96
C GLY A 297 -25.35 -20.54 15.94
N ALA A 298 -24.86 -19.41 15.44
CA ALA A 298 -24.34 -18.31 16.23
C ALA A 298 -25.39 -17.21 16.41
N ASP A 299 -25.60 -16.76 17.66
CA ASP A 299 -26.53 -15.69 18.00
C ASP A 299 -25.80 -14.34 18.02
N ALA A 300 -25.48 -13.83 16.83
CA ALA A 300 -24.88 -12.52 16.62
C ALA A 300 -25.92 -11.51 16.13
N THR A 301 -25.85 -10.28 16.64
CA THR A 301 -26.72 -9.17 16.19
C THR A 301 -26.02 -8.36 15.10
N PHE A 302 -26.74 -7.98 14.05
CA PHE A 302 -26.18 -7.25 12.91
C PHE A 302 -26.95 -5.96 12.60
N VAL A 303 -26.24 -4.83 12.65
CA VAL A 303 -26.79 -3.48 12.49
C VAL A 303 -26.28 -2.86 11.19
N GLU A 304 -27.18 -2.34 10.36
CA GLU A 304 -26.80 -1.59 9.16
C GLU A 304 -26.48 -0.15 9.52
N GLY A 305 -25.30 0.33 9.10
CA GLY A 305 -24.86 1.66 9.49
C GLY A 305 -23.47 2.06 9.05
N ASP A 306 -23.25 3.37 8.99
CA ASP A 306 -21.91 3.94 8.89
C ASP A 306 -21.23 3.92 10.27
N ALA A 307 -20.03 3.34 10.34
CA ALA A 307 -19.28 3.22 11.58
C ALA A 307 -18.94 4.57 12.23
N ARG A 308 -18.86 5.66 11.43
CA ARG A 308 -18.67 7.02 11.94
C ARG A 308 -19.81 7.49 12.84
N PHE A 309 -21.00 6.96 12.63
CA PHE A 309 -22.22 7.35 13.35
C PHE A 309 -22.86 6.17 14.09
N ALA A 310 -22.06 5.14 14.41
CA ALA A 310 -22.53 3.93 15.07
C ALA A 310 -23.25 4.22 16.41
N SER A 311 -22.82 5.24 17.16
CA SER A 311 -23.44 5.60 18.45
C SER A 311 -24.88 6.11 18.31
N HIS A 312 -25.30 6.56 17.13
CA HIS A 312 -26.68 6.94 16.85
C HIS A 312 -27.57 5.75 16.46
N LEU A 313 -26.96 4.62 16.12
CA LEU A 313 -27.65 3.44 15.59
C LEU A 313 -27.78 2.32 16.62
N VAL A 314 -26.95 2.35 17.67
CA VAL A 314 -26.91 1.33 18.71
C VAL A 314 -27.20 1.98 20.07
N ASP A 315 -28.40 1.70 20.61
CA ASP A 315 -28.87 2.25 21.90
C ASP A 315 -28.34 1.43 23.10
N ARG A 316 -27.02 1.24 23.16
CA ARG A 316 -26.32 0.58 24.28
C ARG A 316 -24.80 0.72 24.15
N THR A 317 -24.10 0.38 25.23
CA THR A 317 -22.63 0.30 25.28
C THR A 317 -22.11 -1.14 25.33
N PHE A 318 -20.80 -1.29 25.12
CA PHE A 318 -20.07 -2.56 25.04
C PHE A 318 -18.80 -2.53 25.91
N ASP A 319 -18.38 -3.71 26.34
CA ASP A 319 -17.13 -3.90 27.08
C ASP A 319 -15.91 -3.81 26.15
N VAL A 320 -16.08 -4.28 24.92
CA VAL A 320 -15.05 -4.28 23.88
C VAL A 320 -15.64 -3.76 22.57
N VAL A 321 -14.92 -2.84 21.93
CA VAL A 321 -15.19 -2.44 20.54
C VAL A 321 -13.98 -2.82 19.69
N VAL A 322 -14.20 -3.38 18.50
CA VAL A 322 -13.14 -3.84 17.60
C VAL A 322 -13.36 -3.32 16.19
N THR A 323 -12.28 -2.87 15.55
CA THR A 323 -12.18 -2.64 14.11
C THR A 323 -11.02 -3.49 13.56
N GLY A 324 -11.35 -4.44 12.68
CA GLY A 324 -10.38 -5.35 12.06
C GLY A 324 -9.63 -4.74 10.88
N THR A 325 -8.92 -5.57 10.12
CA THR A 325 -7.97 -5.13 9.08
C THR A 325 -8.63 -4.76 7.76
N GLY A 326 -8.09 -3.73 7.10
CA GLY A 326 -8.53 -3.22 5.81
C GLY A 326 -9.77 -2.34 5.90
N ALA A 327 -10.01 -1.69 7.05
CA ALA A 327 -11.29 -1.07 7.38
C ALA A 327 -11.22 0.46 7.39
N ILE A 328 -10.24 1.07 8.06
CA ILE A 328 -10.26 2.53 8.30
C ILE A 328 -9.95 3.34 7.04
N THR A 329 -9.26 2.75 6.06
CA THR A 329 -8.93 3.39 4.76
C THR A 329 -10.18 3.78 3.95
N TRP A 330 -11.35 3.18 4.26
CA TRP A 330 -12.62 3.48 3.60
C TRP A 330 -13.38 4.65 4.25
N LEU A 331 -12.89 5.17 5.37
CA LEU A 331 -13.52 6.27 6.09
C LEU A 331 -12.91 7.62 5.64
N PRO A 332 -13.73 8.62 5.32
CA PRO A 332 -13.24 9.95 4.93
C PRO A 332 -12.70 10.75 6.11
N ASP A 333 -13.14 10.43 7.33
CA ASP A 333 -12.65 11.00 8.58
C ASP A 333 -12.68 9.94 9.70
N LEU A 334 -11.74 10.05 10.64
CA LEU A 334 -11.66 9.18 11.82
C LEU A 334 -12.16 9.86 13.10
N GLY A 335 -12.52 11.14 13.04
CA GLY A 335 -12.98 11.91 14.19
C GLY A 335 -14.37 11.48 14.66
N ASP A 336 -15.34 11.38 13.75
CA ASP A 336 -16.68 10.89 14.06
C ASP A 336 -16.66 9.40 14.46
N TRP A 337 -15.86 8.59 13.77
CA TRP A 337 -15.61 7.19 14.12
C TRP A 337 -15.07 7.03 15.55
N ALA A 338 -14.05 7.79 15.93
CA ALA A 338 -13.49 7.74 17.28
C ALA A 338 -14.51 8.20 18.34
N ARG A 339 -15.34 9.21 18.05
CA ARG A 339 -16.44 9.63 18.93
C ARG A 339 -17.45 8.51 19.13
N SER A 340 -17.90 7.88 18.05
CA SER A 340 -18.82 6.74 18.12
C SER A 340 -18.27 5.60 18.98
N ILE A 341 -16.98 5.25 18.84
CA ILE A 341 -16.34 4.23 19.67
C ILE A 341 -16.36 4.64 21.15
N ALA A 342 -15.99 5.88 21.46
CA ALA A 342 -15.98 6.37 22.84
C ALA A 342 -17.37 6.33 23.49
N ASP A 343 -18.41 6.75 22.76
CA ASP A 343 -19.80 6.75 23.24
C ASP A 343 -20.35 5.32 23.42
N LEU A 344 -19.85 4.36 22.64
CA LEU A 344 -20.28 2.96 22.66
C LEU A 344 -19.49 2.10 23.65
N LEU A 345 -18.45 2.62 24.30
CA LEU A 345 -17.70 1.90 25.32
C LEU A 345 -18.28 2.17 26.71
N VAL A 346 -18.36 1.12 27.53
CA VAL A 346 -18.53 1.29 28.98
C VAL A 346 -17.29 1.98 29.57
N PRO A 347 -17.40 2.68 30.70
CA PRO A 347 -16.22 3.16 31.43
C PRO A 347 -15.27 2.00 31.75
N GLY A 348 -14.01 2.12 31.30
CA GLY A 348 -13.00 1.06 31.45
C GLY A 348 -13.04 -0.03 30.37
N GLY A 349 -13.94 0.08 29.39
CA GLY A 349 -13.96 -0.78 28.21
C GLY A 349 -12.73 -0.56 27.32
N VAL A 350 -12.47 -1.53 26.44
CA VAL A 350 -11.27 -1.56 25.61
C VAL A 350 -11.63 -1.48 24.13
N PHE A 351 -10.92 -0.63 23.40
CA PHE A 351 -10.98 -0.57 21.94
C PHE A 351 -9.75 -1.24 21.33
N LEU A 352 -9.96 -2.06 20.29
CA LEU A 352 -8.90 -2.61 19.44
C LEU A 352 -9.07 -2.10 18.00
N LEU A 353 -7.98 -1.58 17.45
CA LEU A 353 -7.79 -1.40 16.01
C LEU A 353 -6.61 -2.27 15.55
N ARG A 354 -6.80 -3.10 14.53
CA ARG A 354 -5.68 -3.71 13.78
C ARG A 354 -5.90 -3.56 12.29
N ASP A 355 -5.14 -2.67 11.65
CA ASP A 355 -5.24 -2.37 10.23
C ASP A 355 -3.88 -2.50 9.50
N ASP A 356 -3.89 -2.33 8.19
CA ASP A 356 -2.68 -2.25 7.36
C ASP A 356 -1.85 -1.02 7.75
N HIS A 357 -0.52 -1.17 7.71
CA HIS A 357 0.36 -0.06 8.02
C HIS A 357 0.28 1.00 6.91
N PRO A 358 0.14 2.32 7.21
CA PRO A 358 0.05 3.38 6.20
C PRO A 358 1.23 3.44 5.21
N LEU A 359 2.35 2.81 5.56
CA LEU A 359 3.49 2.63 4.67
C LEU A 359 3.14 1.79 3.43
N LEU A 360 2.26 0.79 3.56
CA LEU A 360 1.85 -0.04 2.42
C LEU A 360 1.06 0.78 1.39
N ASP A 361 0.18 1.67 1.83
CA ASP A 361 -0.50 2.64 0.98
C ASP A 361 0.50 3.57 0.29
N ALA A 362 1.47 4.12 1.05
CA ALA A 362 2.52 4.99 0.50
C ALA A 362 3.40 4.28 -0.55
N LEU A 363 3.59 2.96 -0.41
CA LEU A 363 4.30 2.11 -1.37
C LEU A 363 3.40 1.59 -2.50
N GLY A 364 2.10 1.94 -2.48
CA GLY A 364 1.10 1.51 -3.45
C GLY A 364 0.89 0.00 -3.52
N TYR A 365 1.18 -0.73 -2.43
CA TYR A 365 1.16 -2.21 -2.37
C TYR A 365 1.98 -2.94 -3.46
N GLU A 366 2.93 -2.25 -4.08
CA GLU A 366 3.68 -2.75 -5.26
C GLU A 366 5.19 -2.53 -5.16
N SER A 367 5.62 -1.48 -4.46
CA SER A 367 7.03 -1.15 -4.25
C SER A 367 7.55 -1.75 -2.94
N LEU A 368 8.79 -2.25 -2.96
CA LEU A 368 9.51 -2.72 -1.76
C LEU A 368 10.84 -1.97 -1.56
N THR A 369 11.04 -0.81 -2.19
CA THR A 369 12.31 -0.08 -2.00
C THR A 369 12.34 0.61 -0.64
N VAL A 370 12.69 -0.18 0.36
CA VAL A 370 13.05 0.22 1.72
C VAL A 370 14.52 -0.16 1.86
N SER A 371 15.41 0.83 1.94
CA SER A 371 16.86 0.61 1.87
C SER A 371 17.47 0.11 3.18
N GLU A 372 16.73 0.22 4.29
CA GLU A 372 17.19 -0.08 5.65
C GLU A 372 16.03 -0.59 6.51
N ASP A 373 16.33 -1.33 7.58
CA ASP A 373 15.30 -1.80 8.51
C ASP A 373 14.56 -0.64 9.18
N TYR A 374 13.22 -0.68 9.16
CA TYR A 374 12.38 0.25 9.93
C TYR A 374 12.18 -0.21 11.38
N LEU A 375 11.95 -1.51 11.57
CA LEU A 375 11.69 -2.10 12.88
C LEU A 375 12.95 -2.11 13.75
N SER A 376 12.78 -1.90 15.04
CA SER A 376 13.88 -1.91 15.99
C SER A 376 14.40 -3.33 16.25
N GLY A 377 15.50 -3.42 17.01
CA GLY A 377 16.08 -4.70 17.44
C GLY A 377 17.08 -5.34 16.48
N THR A 378 17.48 -4.65 15.41
CA THR A 378 18.46 -5.17 14.43
C THR A 378 19.92 -4.79 14.72
N GLY A 379 20.18 -4.11 15.85
CA GLY A 379 21.52 -3.71 16.29
C GLY A 379 21.89 -2.28 15.90
N SER A 380 23.17 -1.93 15.98
CA SER A 380 23.68 -0.63 15.55
C SER A 380 24.09 -0.63 14.08
N ILE A 381 23.98 0.54 13.44
CA ILE A 381 24.64 0.88 12.19
C ILE A 381 25.99 1.47 12.54
N ASP A 382 27.05 0.78 12.15
CA ASP A 382 28.42 1.17 12.44
C ASP A 382 29.06 1.76 11.18
N TYR A 383 29.66 2.95 11.29
CA TYR A 383 30.38 3.58 10.18
C TYR A 383 31.53 4.47 10.68
N GLU A 384 32.45 4.77 9.77
CA GLU A 384 33.60 5.64 10.02
C GLU A 384 33.47 6.90 9.17
N SER A 385 33.53 8.08 9.80
CA SER A 385 33.51 9.36 9.09
C SER A 385 34.29 10.42 9.85
N ASP A 386 35.12 11.19 9.13
CA ASP A 386 35.79 12.37 9.63
C ASP A 386 35.05 13.68 9.28
N GLU A 387 33.87 13.57 8.67
CA GLU A 387 33.07 14.66 8.13
C GLU A 387 31.88 15.02 9.03
N SER A 388 31.44 16.28 8.93
CA SER A 388 30.23 16.78 9.58
C SER A 388 29.10 16.89 8.58
N TYR A 389 27.86 16.65 9.02
CA TYR A 389 26.64 16.88 8.25
C TYR A 389 26.34 18.37 8.01
N VAL A 390 27.12 19.27 8.60
CA VAL A 390 26.99 20.73 8.43
C VAL A 390 27.87 21.20 7.26
N GLU A 391 27.25 21.67 6.19
CA GLU A 391 27.95 22.23 5.03
C GLU A 391 28.88 23.40 5.42
N GLY A 392 30.05 23.46 4.76
CA GLY A 392 31.04 24.54 4.98
C GLY A 392 31.92 24.37 6.23
N SER A 393 31.83 23.24 6.93
CA SER A 393 32.72 22.91 8.06
C SER A 393 34.15 22.66 7.58
N THR A 394 35.14 23.37 8.12
CA THR A 394 36.56 23.20 7.75
C THR A 394 37.35 22.25 8.66
N GLY A 395 36.81 21.90 9.83
CA GLY A 395 37.44 20.98 10.79
C GLY A 395 37.09 19.53 10.50
N LYS A 396 38.05 18.62 10.66
CA LYS A 396 37.83 17.16 10.58
C LYS A 396 37.63 16.56 11.97
N ILE A 397 36.78 15.54 12.05
CA ILE A 397 36.51 14.79 13.29
C ILE A 397 37.66 13.82 13.54
N ALA A 398 38.31 13.90 14.71
CA ALA A 398 39.47 13.09 15.04
C ALA A 398 39.12 11.66 15.51
N HIS A 399 37.90 11.44 16.02
CA HIS A 399 37.38 10.13 16.44
C HIS A 399 36.25 9.74 15.48
N THR A 400 36.57 8.92 14.50
CA THR A 400 35.73 8.71 13.31
C THR A 400 34.68 7.61 13.46
N ALA A 401 34.81 6.75 14.48
CA ALA A 401 33.89 5.66 14.72
C ALA A 401 32.52 6.19 15.19
N ASN A 402 31.46 5.81 14.48
CA ASN A 402 30.08 6.16 14.77
C ASN A 402 29.21 4.91 14.87
N HIS A 403 28.23 4.95 15.77
CA HIS A 403 27.26 3.89 16.01
C HIS A 403 25.88 4.50 16.19
N ASN A 404 24.93 4.13 15.33
CA ASN A 404 23.55 4.63 15.35
C ASN A 404 22.57 3.48 15.62
N TRP A 405 21.52 3.72 16.41
CA TRP A 405 20.43 2.75 16.63
C TRP A 405 19.14 3.25 16.00
N ARG A 406 18.35 2.31 15.50
CA ARG A 406 17.01 2.58 14.96
C ARG A 406 15.97 2.21 16.01
N HIS A 407 14.97 3.07 16.12
CA HIS A 407 13.83 2.89 17.01
C HIS A 407 12.56 3.11 16.20
N ASP A 408 11.71 2.10 16.12
CA ASP A 408 10.40 2.22 15.49
C ASP A 408 9.40 2.93 16.43
N PHE A 409 8.24 3.31 15.89
CA PHE A 409 7.21 3.99 16.68
C PHE A 409 6.67 3.12 17.82
N GLN A 410 6.69 1.79 17.69
CA GLN A 410 6.24 0.90 18.76
C GLN A 410 7.18 1.00 19.97
N GLU A 411 8.49 0.94 19.76
CA GLU A 411 9.48 1.08 20.82
C GLU A 411 9.46 2.49 21.43
N ILE A 412 9.38 3.52 20.59
CA ILE A 412 9.34 4.92 21.05
C ILE A 412 8.13 5.17 21.94
N VAL A 413 6.92 4.86 21.48
CA VAL A 413 5.69 5.11 22.23
C VAL A 413 5.57 4.13 23.40
N GLY A 414 5.88 2.85 23.18
CA GLY A 414 5.81 1.79 24.18
C GLY A 414 6.71 2.05 25.38
N SER A 415 7.97 2.44 25.14
CA SER A 415 8.92 2.73 26.24
C SER A 415 8.47 3.90 27.12
N LEU A 416 7.80 4.92 26.55
CA LEU A 416 7.22 6.02 27.31
C LEU A 416 6.05 5.55 28.18
N LEU A 417 5.15 4.73 27.62
CA LEU A 417 4.02 4.15 28.33
C LEU A 417 4.49 3.22 29.48
N GLU A 418 5.47 2.35 29.21
CA GLU A 418 6.05 1.44 30.20
C GLU A 418 6.78 2.18 31.33
N ALA A 419 7.37 3.34 31.05
CA ALA A 419 7.93 4.23 32.07
C ALA A 419 6.86 4.91 32.94
N GLY A 420 5.57 4.67 32.68
CA GLY A 420 4.45 5.24 33.40
C GLY A 420 4.08 6.66 32.96
N LEU A 421 4.49 7.08 31.76
CA LEU A 421 4.06 8.34 31.17
C LEU A 421 2.76 8.13 30.39
N SER A 422 1.89 9.14 30.39
CA SER A 422 0.71 9.19 29.53
C SER A 422 1.04 9.98 28.27
N VAL A 423 0.87 9.38 27.10
CA VAL A 423 1.05 10.07 25.81
C VAL A 423 -0.16 10.98 25.57
N GLU A 424 0.07 12.29 25.53
CA GLU A 424 -0.96 13.31 25.35
C GLU A 424 -1.10 13.75 23.89
N ALA A 425 -0.03 13.64 23.11
CA ALA A 425 -0.06 13.90 21.68
C ALA A 425 1.02 13.09 20.94
N LEU A 426 0.65 12.58 19.77
CA LEU A 426 1.53 12.02 18.75
C LEU A 426 1.22 12.76 17.45
N ARG A 427 2.25 13.28 16.77
CA ARG A 427 2.08 14.01 15.51
C ARG A 427 3.13 13.56 14.51
N GLU A 428 2.69 13.30 13.30
CA GLU A 428 3.55 13.17 12.13
C GLU A 428 3.46 14.45 11.30
N SER A 429 4.59 14.86 10.72
CA SER A 429 4.72 16.12 9.98
C SER A 429 5.25 15.85 8.57
N PRO A 430 4.70 16.52 7.54
CA PRO A 430 5.22 16.43 6.17
C PRO A 430 6.45 17.32 5.96
N TYR A 431 7.07 17.83 7.02
CA TYR A 431 8.24 18.71 6.98
C TYR A 431 9.44 18.08 7.70
N ALA A 432 10.63 18.22 7.11
CA ALA A 432 11.92 17.92 7.71
C ALA A 432 12.71 19.20 8.00
N GLU A 433 13.59 19.16 9.01
CA GLU A 433 14.45 20.28 9.41
C GLU A 433 15.63 20.51 8.45
N TRP A 434 15.91 19.56 7.56
CA TRP A 434 16.99 19.60 6.58
C TRP A 434 16.57 18.84 5.33
N LYS A 435 17.36 18.95 4.25
CA LYS A 435 17.10 18.30 2.96
C LYS A 435 17.37 16.79 3.01
N ALA A 436 16.53 16.07 3.75
CA ALA A 436 16.66 14.64 4.04
C ALA A 436 16.59 13.75 2.78
N LEU A 437 15.95 14.23 1.72
CA LEU A 437 15.93 13.59 0.41
C LEU A 437 16.30 14.63 -0.66
N PRO A 438 17.04 14.24 -1.72
CA PRO A 438 17.60 15.18 -2.69
C PRO A 438 16.54 15.99 -3.45
N PHE A 439 15.31 15.49 -3.54
CA PHE A 439 14.18 16.11 -4.23
C PHE A 439 13.25 16.93 -3.33
N LEU A 440 13.51 17.04 -2.02
CA LEU A 440 12.68 17.90 -1.17
C LEU A 440 12.84 19.38 -1.56
N VAL A 441 11.75 20.12 -1.39
CA VAL A 441 11.67 21.56 -1.65
C VAL A 441 11.61 22.31 -0.33
N GLU A 442 12.37 23.40 -0.22
CA GLU A 442 12.41 24.26 0.96
C GLU A 442 11.18 25.18 1.03
N THR A 443 10.62 25.33 2.23
CA THR A 443 9.48 26.21 2.54
C THR A 443 9.73 26.94 3.86
N GLU A 444 8.86 27.90 4.22
CA GLU A 444 8.92 28.58 5.53
C GLU A 444 8.78 27.60 6.73
N CYS A 445 8.19 26.42 6.51
CA CYS A 445 7.97 25.41 7.55
C CYS A 445 9.06 24.31 7.56
N GLY A 446 10.09 24.43 6.73
CA GLY A 446 11.12 23.39 6.52
C GLY A 446 11.01 22.73 5.14
N TRP A 447 11.62 21.55 4.99
CA TRP A 447 11.73 20.82 3.73
C TRP A 447 10.57 19.84 3.54
N THR A 448 9.92 19.83 2.37
CA THR A 448 8.74 19.00 2.11
C THR A 448 8.75 18.36 0.72
N MET A 449 7.81 17.42 0.49
CA MET A 449 7.61 16.76 -0.79
C MET A 449 7.16 17.77 -1.86
N PRO A 450 7.63 17.64 -3.12
CA PRO A 450 7.12 18.46 -4.23
C PRO A 450 5.60 18.35 -4.41
N GLU A 451 4.99 19.39 -4.99
CA GLU A 451 3.57 19.35 -5.35
C GLU A 451 3.27 18.19 -6.33
N GLY A 452 2.13 17.54 -6.16
CA GLY A 452 1.72 16.38 -6.97
C GLY A 452 2.35 15.03 -6.57
N MET A 453 3.35 15.02 -5.68
CA MET A 453 3.92 13.78 -5.14
C MET A 453 3.11 13.24 -3.95
N PRO A 454 3.17 11.92 -3.66
CA PRO A 454 2.63 11.36 -2.44
C PRO A 454 3.19 12.05 -1.19
N LYS A 455 2.32 12.32 -0.22
CA LYS A 455 2.72 12.90 1.07
C LYS A 455 3.12 11.78 2.02
N ILE A 456 4.33 11.85 2.55
CA ILE A 456 4.83 10.92 3.57
C ILE A 456 5.24 11.69 4.83
N PRO A 457 5.23 11.05 6.02
CA PRO A 457 5.85 11.61 7.22
C PRO A 457 7.34 11.83 7.00
N LEU A 458 7.83 13.04 7.29
CA LEU A 458 9.24 13.40 7.24
C LEU A 458 9.84 13.69 8.63
N SER A 459 8.99 13.99 9.61
CA SER A 459 9.36 14.08 11.03
C SER A 459 8.16 13.75 11.93
N PHE A 460 8.39 13.61 13.22
CA PHE A 460 7.33 13.38 14.20
C PHE A 460 7.63 14.04 15.56
N ALA A 461 6.59 14.18 16.38
CA ALA A 461 6.69 14.68 17.75
C ALA A 461 5.79 13.88 18.70
N VAL A 462 6.29 13.61 19.91
CA VAL A 462 5.53 12.98 21.01
C VAL A 462 5.53 13.93 22.21
N VAL A 463 4.36 14.20 22.77
CA VAL A 463 4.20 14.90 24.05
C VAL A 463 3.67 13.89 25.06
N ALA A 464 4.42 13.64 26.13
CA ALA A 464 4.03 12.73 27.20
C ALA A 464 4.11 13.44 28.55
N ARG A 465 3.13 13.16 29.42
CA ARG A 465 3.04 13.72 30.76
C ARG A 465 3.16 12.60 31.79
N LYS A 466 3.94 12.85 32.84
CA LYS A 466 3.90 12.01 34.04
C LYS A 466 2.55 12.25 34.75
N PRO A 467 1.71 11.22 34.94
CA PRO A 467 0.44 11.38 35.65
C PRO A 467 0.66 12.00 37.03
N PRO A 468 -0.25 12.87 37.52
CA PRO A 468 -0.18 13.35 38.89
C PRO A 468 -0.18 12.17 39.85
N GLN A 469 0.63 12.23 40.91
CA GLN A 469 0.56 11.23 41.97
C GLN A 469 -0.82 11.32 42.59
N GLY A 470 -1.66 10.30 42.39
CA GLY A 470 -2.87 10.15 43.17
C GLY A 470 -2.47 9.96 44.63
N GLU A 471 -3.06 10.73 45.54
CA GLU A 471 -3.11 10.40 46.95
C GLU A 471 -3.80 9.04 47.08
N GLY A 472 -3.02 7.96 47.20
CA GLY A 472 -3.54 6.61 47.48
C GLY A 472 -3.07 5.50 46.54
N SER A 473 -1.77 5.22 46.51
CA SER A 473 -1.31 3.83 46.36
C SER A 473 0.05 3.69 47.03
N ASP A 474 -0.01 3.44 48.33
CA ASP A 474 1.10 3.01 49.16
C ASP A 474 1.47 1.59 48.73
N VAL A 475 2.32 1.46 47.71
CA VAL A 475 3.01 0.20 47.40
C VAL A 475 4.47 0.54 47.08
N ASP A 476 5.27 0.48 48.13
CA ASP A 476 6.72 0.47 48.10
C ASP A 476 7.20 -0.76 47.31
N ALA A 477 7.40 -0.60 45.99
CA ALA A 477 8.08 -1.61 45.18
C ALA A 477 9.59 -1.29 45.17
N PRO A 478 10.46 -2.18 45.70
CA PRO A 478 11.88 -1.90 45.79
C PRO A 478 12.48 -1.82 44.38
N ARG A 479 13.08 -0.67 44.05
CA ARG A 479 13.93 -0.50 42.86
C ARG A 479 15.09 -1.50 42.92
N ALA A 480 14.96 -2.62 42.18
CA ALA A 480 16.08 -3.50 41.93
C ALA A 480 17.13 -2.74 41.11
N LYS A 481 18.26 -2.41 41.75
CA LYS A 481 19.48 -2.03 41.03
C LYS A 481 19.93 -3.25 40.23
N GLN A 482 19.70 -3.24 38.93
CA GLN A 482 20.38 -4.15 38.01
C GLN A 482 21.83 -3.68 37.89
N GLU A 483 22.74 -4.37 38.60
CA GLU A 483 24.17 -4.26 38.38
C GLU A 483 24.48 -4.75 36.97
N ARG A 484 25.02 -3.85 36.14
CA ARG A 484 25.57 -4.19 34.83
C ARG A 484 26.86 -4.99 35.04
N ARG A 485 26.95 -6.16 34.43
CA ARG A 485 28.20 -6.85 34.12
C ARG A 485 28.42 -6.85 32.62
#